data_AF-V7G997-F1
#
_entry.id   AF-V7G997-F1
#
_cell.length_a   1.000
_cell.length_b   1.000
_cell.length_c   1.000
_cell.angle_alpha   90.00
_cell.angle_beta   90.00
_cell.angle_gamma   90.00
#
_symmetry.space_group_name_H-M   'P 1'
#
loop_
_entity.id
_entity.type
_entity.pdbx_description
1 polymer ?
#
loop_
_entity_poly.entity_id
_entity_poly.type
_entity_poly.pdbx_seq_one_letter_code
_entity_poly.pdbx_strand_id
1 'polypeptide(L)' 'MQRSARTLHKELKQAEAALASDPTDENYRHLIEIQAQFRDVQATEALIEGFGVSSGRGGRV' A
#
# COMPACT_ATOMS: atom_id res chain seq x y z
N MET A 1 12.88 -5.06 -5.17
CA MET A 1 13.11 -4.57 -3.79
C MET A 1 11.75 -4.29 -3.15
N GLN A 2 11.35 -5.08 -2.16
CA GLN A 2 10.05 -4.89 -1.47
C GLN A 2 10.20 -3.71 -0.49
N ARG A 3 9.50 -2.60 -0.73
CA ARG A 3 9.36 -1.52 0.26
C ARG A 3 8.29 -1.96 1.27
N SER A 4 8.65 -2.06 2.55
CA SER A 4 7.70 -2.46 3.59
C SER A 4 6.58 -1.43 3.78
N ALA A 5 5.36 -1.88 4.07
CA ALA A 5 4.19 -1.01 4.28
C ALA A 5 4.43 0.12 5.32
N ARG A 6 5.26 -0.12 6.34
CA ARG A 6 5.65 0.90 7.33
C ARG A 6 6.44 2.08 6.76
N THR A 7 7.25 1.84 5.73
CA THR A 7 8.04 2.90 5.07
C THR A 7 7.13 3.77 4.21
N LEU A 8 6.26 3.14 3.43
CA LEU A 8 5.27 3.86 2.62
C LEU A 8 4.29 4.68 3.47
N HIS A 9 3.92 4.20 4.65
CA HIS A 9 3.09 4.97 5.58
C HIS A 9 3.75 6.27 6.05
N LYS A 10 5.08 6.26 6.23
CA LYS A 10 5.84 7.47 6.57
C LYS A 10 5.91 8.43 5.38
N GLU A 11 6.16 7.91 4.18
CA GLU A 11 6.18 8.70 2.94
C GLU A 11 4.81 9.35 2.67
N LEU A 12 3.70 8.61 2.86
CA LEU A 12 2.35 9.12 2.68
C LEU A 12 2.07 10.31 3.61
N LYS A 13 2.46 10.18 4.88
CA LYS A 13 2.31 11.25 5.87
C LYS A 13 3.19 12.47 5.55
N GLN A 14 4.36 12.25 4.97
CA GLN A 14 5.22 13.35 4.51
C GLN A 14 4.62 14.05 3.29
N ALA A 15 4.06 13.32 2.33
CA ALA A 15 3.39 13.88 1.17
C ALA A 15 2.12 14.66 1.55
N GLU A 16 1.32 14.15 2.49
CA GLU A 16 0.18 14.88 3.07
C GLU A 16 0.62 16.18 3.76
N ALA A 17 1.70 16.14 4.56
CA ALA A 17 2.23 17.33 5.21
C ALA A 17 2.79 18.35 4.20
N ALA A 18 3.46 17.88 3.14
CA ALA A 18 3.94 18.71 2.05
C ALA A 18 2.77 19.37 1.30
N LEU A 19 1.72 18.62 0.97
CA LEU A 19 0.52 19.15 0.33
C LEU A 19 -0.25 20.14 1.22
N ALA A 20 -0.29 19.90 2.54
CA ALA A 20 -0.90 20.82 3.50
C ALA A 20 -0.10 22.11 3.66
N SER A 21 1.24 22.03 3.55
CA SER A 21 2.12 23.20 3.60
C SER A 21 2.14 23.96 2.28
N ASP A 22 2.07 23.25 1.15
CA ASP A 22 2.15 23.79 -0.19
C ASP A 22 1.22 23.01 -1.14
N PRO A 23 -0.02 23.48 -1.35
CA PRO A 23 -1.03 22.77 -2.13
C PRO A 23 -0.80 22.94 -3.64
N THR A 24 0.28 22.37 -4.16
CA THR A 24 0.63 22.36 -5.58
C THR A 24 0.19 21.06 -6.26
N ASP A 25 0.01 21.11 -7.58
CA ASP A 25 -0.26 19.94 -8.42
C ASP A 25 0.85 18.88 -8.32
N GLU A 26 2.09 19.30 -8.09
CA GLU A 26 3.23 18.40 -7.95
C GLU A 26 3.12 17.58 -6.66
N ASN A 27 2.83 18.24 -5.53
CA ASN A 27 2.58 17.56 -4.25
C ASN A 27 1.33 16.68 -4.30
N TYR A 28 0.30 17.09 -5.05
CA TYR A 28 -0.90 16.29 -5.25
C TYR A 28 -0.59 15.02 -6.02
N ARG A 29 0.15 15.11 -7.14
CA ARG A 29 0.62 13.94 -7.90
C ARG A 29 1.48 13.01 -7.04
N HIS A 30 2.39 13.57 -6.25
CA HIS A 30 3.25 12.81 -5.36
C HIS A 30 2.45 12.00 -4.33
N LEU A 31 1.41 12.60 -3.74
CA LEU A 31 0.51 11.91 -2.80
C LEU A 31 -0.23 10.76 -3.48
N ILE A 32 -0.78 10.98 -4.69
CA ILE A 32 -1.49 9.95 -5.46
C ILE A 32 -0.56 8.79 -5.84
N GLU A 33 0.69 9.06 -6.23
CA GLU A 33 1.68 8.02 -6.52
C GLU A 33 1.97 7.16 -5.29
N ILE A 34 2.17 7.76 -4.12
CA ILE A 34 2.43 7.01 -2.88
C ILE A 34 1.21 6.18 -2.48
N GLN A 35 -0.01 6.70 -2.65
CA GLN A 35 -1.23 5.94 -2.41
C GLN A 35 -1.35 4.71 -3.33
N ALA A 36 -0.99 4.86 -4.61
CA ALA A 36 -0.97 3.74 -5.55
C ALA A 36 0.04 2.67 -5.12
N GLN A 37 1.27 3.08 -4.76
CA GLN A 37 2.30 2.16 -4.26
C GLN A 37 1.89 1.47 -2.95
N PHE A 38 1.22 2.19 -2.05
CA PHE A 38 0.70 1.61 -0.80
C PHE A 38 -0.32 0.51 -1.07
N ARG A 39 -1.23 0.73 -2.02
CA ARG A 39 -2.25 -0.25 -2.40
C ARG A 39 -1.64 -1.49 -3.06
N ASP A 40 -0.63 -1.31 -3.89
CA ASP A 40 0.12 -2.42 -4.50
C ASP A 40 0.85 -3.25 -3.44
N VAL A 41 1.52 -2.61 -2.46
CA VAL A 41 2.19 -3.34 -1.38
C VAL A 41 1.19 -4.08 -0.50
N GLN A 42 0.05 -3.46 -0.13
CA GLN A 42 -1.00 -4.16 0.61
C GLN A 42 -1.62 -5.32 -0.18
N ALA A 43 -1.84 -5.16 -1.48
CA ALA A 43 -2.33 -6.24 -2.33
C ALA A 43 -1.30 -7.39 -2.42
N THR A 44 -0.01 -7.05 -2.49
CA THR A 44 1.08 -8.04 -2.51
C THR A 44 1.21 -8.76 -1.17
N GLU A 45 1.11 -8.05 -0.03
CA GLU A 45 1.09 -8.64 1.30
C GLU A 45 -0.17 -9.51 1.51
N ALA A 46 -1.35 -9.07 1.05
CA ALA A 46 -2.58 -9.84 1.10
C ALA A 46 -2.56 -11.09 0.21
N LEU A 47 -1.87 -11.05 -0.93
CA LEU A 47 -1.65 -12.23 -1.78
C LEU A 47 -0.70 -13.25 -1.12
N ILE A 48 0.27 -12.77 -0.32
CA ILE A 48 1.19 -13.63 0.43
C ILE A 48 0.48 -14.24 1.66
N GLU A 49 -0.34 -13.48 2.40
CA GLU A 49 -1.16 -14.00 3.50
C GLU A 49 -2.34 -14.89 3.02
N GLY A 50 -2.87 -14.62 1.83
CA GLY A 50 -3.97 -15.38 1.22
C GLY A 50 -3.60 -16.81 0.81
N PHE A 51 -2.32 -17.18 0.82
CA PHE A 51 -1.86 -18.54 0.50
C PHE A 51 -2.15 -19.56 1.62
N GLY A 52 -2.65 -19.13 2.79
CA GLY A 52 -2.92 -20.00 3.95
C GLY A 52 -4.39 -20.22 4.32
N VAL A 53 -5.35 -19.44 3.80
CA VAL A 53 -6.75 -19.48 4.30
C VAL A 53 -7.75 -20.07 3.30
N SER A 54 -7.34 -20.30 2.04
CA SER A 54 -8.19 -20.89 1.00
C SER A 54 -7.99 -22.40 0.78
N SER A 55 -7.30 -23.11 1.67
CA SER A 55 -7.36 -24.58 1.71
C SER A 55 -8.44 -25.03 2.69
N GLY A 56 -9.69 -24.68 2.36
CA GLY A 56 -10.87 -24.93 3.16
C GLY A 56 -11.97 -25.63 2.36
N ARG A 57 -11.83 -26.96 2.22
CA ARG A 57 -12.83 -27.98 1.83
C ARG A 57 -12.98 -28.27 0.33
N GLY A 58 -12.52 -29.47 -0.03
CA GLY A 58 -12.91 -30.22 -1.22
C GLY A 58 -12.51 -31.69 -1.10
N GLY A 59 -13.34 -32.51 -0.42
CA GLY A 59 -13.23 -33.97 -0.42
C GLY A 59 -13.12 -34.60 0.96
N ARG A 60 -14.27 -34.84 1.60
CA ARG A 60 -14.39 -35.90 2.62
C ARG A 60 -14.26 -37.24 1.88
N VAL A 61 -13.40 -38.14 2.36
CA VAL A 61 -13.46 -39.58 2.06
C VAL A 61 -14.53 -40.25 2.91
#